data_AF-A0A2C3VL90-F1
#
_entry.id   AF-A0A2C3VL90-F1
#
_cell.length_a   1.000
_cell.length_b   1.000
_cell.length_c   1.000
_cell.angle_alpha   90.00
_cell.angle_beta   90.00
_cell.angle_gamma   90.00
#
_symmetry.space_group_name_H-M   'P 1'
#
loop_
_entity.id
_entity.type
_entity.pdbx_description
1 polymer ?
#
loop_
_entity_poly.entity_id
_entity_poly.type
_entity_poly.pdbx_seq_one_letter_code
_entity_poly.pdbx_strand_id
1 'polypeptide(L)'
;MYIFIGIVLLFISLVFLFAQRFAPNSAMMTSFKGNSLKKFIIGLVIASVLSLSYGFYHAATYSFKEAGNVTLTITENKTKRAETLIKIKE
;
A
#
# COMPACT_ATOMS: atom_id res chain seq x y z
N MET A 1 -1.39 -6.29 -3.67
CA MET A 1 -2.82 -5.97 -3.91
C MET A 1 -3.16 -4.55 -3.48
N TYR A 2 -2.95 -4.16 -2.22
CA TYR A 2 -3.30 -2.82 -1.71
C TYR A 2 -2.57 -1.66 -2.41
N ILE A 3 -1.27 -1.80 -2.70
CA ILE A 3 -0.51 -0.78 -3.45
C ILE A 3 -1.13 -0.53 -4.84
N PHE A 4 -1.49 -1.60 -5.55
CA PHE A 4 -2.13 -1.51 -6.86
C PHE A 4 -3.50 -0.81 -6.78
N ILE A 5 -4.32 -1.17 -5.78
CA ILE A 5 -5.62 -0.52 -5.53
C ILE A 5 -5.44 0.98 -5.27
N GLY A 6 -4.46 1.35 -4.43
CA GLY A 6 -4.13 2.75 -4.17
C GLY A 6 -3.75 3.52 -5.43
N ILE A 7 -2.88 2.96 -6.27
CA ILE A 7 -2.48 3.58 -7.55
C ILE A 7 -3.68 3.78 -8.48
N VAL A 8 -4.57 2.78 -8.58
CA VAL A 8 -5.78 2.87 -9.41
C VAL A 8 -6.72 3.96 -8.90
N LEU A 9 -6.95 4.05 -7.59
CA LEU A 9 -7.78 5.12 -6.99
C LEU A 9 -7.20 6.51 -7.25
N LEU A 10 -5.88 6.65 -7.17
CA LEU A 10 -5.17 7.89 -7.48
C LEU A 10 -5.32 8.26 -8.96
N PHE A 11 -5.17 7.29 -9.86
CA PHE A 11 -5.36 7.49 -11.29
C PHE A 11 -6.79 7.94 -11.62
N ILE A 12 -7.80 7.30 -11.04
CA ILE A 12 -9.21 7.71 -11.20
C ILE A 12 -9.39 9.16 -10.70
N SER A 13 -8.83 9.51 -9.55
CA SER A 13 -8.88 10.89 -9.02
C SER A 13 -8.30 11.89 -10.02
N LEU A 14 -7.18 11.56 -10.66
CA LEU A 14 -6.59 12.38 -11.72
C LEU A 14 -7.52 12.53 -12.92
N VAL A 15 -8.11 11.45 -13.40
CA VAL A 15 -9.07 11.50 -14.52
C VAL A 15 -10.23 12.45 -14.21
N PHE A 16 -10.77 12.43 -12.99
CA PHE A 16 -11.82 13.38 -12.58
C PHE A 16 -11.34 14.84 -12.57
N LEU A 17 -10.12 15.09 -12.10
CA LEU A 17 -9.52 16.44 -12.14
C LEU A 17 -9.33 16.93 -13.59
N PHE A 18 -8.88 16.06 -14.48
CA PHE A 18 -8.77 16.37 -15.91
C PHE A 18 -10.16 16.60 -16.54
N ALA A 19 -11.13 15.72 -16.26
CA ALA A 19 -12.48 15.86 -16.77
C ALA A 19 -13.14 17.17 -16.33
N GLN A 20 -12.89 17.63 -15.10
CA GLN A 20 -13.38 18.92 -14.62
C GLN A 20 -12.82 20.09 -15.47
N ARG A 21 -11.57 20.00 -15.92
CA ARG A 21 -10.91 21.04 -16.72
C ARG A 21 -11.27 20.99 -18.20
N PHE A 22 -11.34 19.79 -18.78
CA PHE A 22 -11.47 19.61 -20.23
C PHE A 22 -12.89 19.27 -20.70
N ALA A 23 -13.75 18.72 -19.82
CA ALA A 23 -15.10 18.31 -20.16
C ALA A 23 -16.13 18.63 -19.05
N PRO A 24 -16.23 19.90 -18.59
CA PRO A 24 -17.09 20.28 -17.48
C PRO A 24 -18.59 20.04 -17.75
N ASN A 25 -19.00 20.08 -19.03
CA ASN A 25 -20.40 19.91 -19.44
C ASN A 25 -20.76 18.46 -19.81
N SER A 26 -19.89 17.49 -19.54
CA SER A 26 -20.17 16.08 -19.81
C SER A 26 -21.33 15.56 -18.94
N ALA A 27 -22.08 14.57 -19.44
CA ALA A 27 -23.18 13.94 -18.71
C ALA A 27 -22.74 13.42 -17.32
N MET A 28 -21.50 12.93 -17.23
CA MET A 28 -20.91 12.47 -15.98
C MET A 28 -20.62 13.62 -15.02
N MET A 29 -19.99 14.71 -15.49
CA MET A 29 -19.58 15.82 -14.62
C MET A 29 -20.76 16.66 -14.14
N THR A 30 -21.77 16.85 -14.99
CA THR A 30 -23.02 17.56 -14.67
C THR A 30 -23.87 16.84 -13.62
N SER A 31 -23.67 15.53 -13.43
CA SER A 31 -24.33 14.76 -12.37
C SER A 31 -23.89 15.17 -10.97
N PHE A 32 -22.70 15.78 -10.82
CA PHE A 32 -22.22 16.29 -9.53
C PHE A 32 -22.76 17.71 -9.28
N LYS A 33 -23.65 17.85 -8.29
CA LYS A 33 -24.21 19.16 -7.90
C LYS A 33 -23.34 19.87 -6.85
N GLY A 34 -23.16 21.17 -7.04
CA GLY A 34 -22.45 22.05 -6.09
C GLY A 34 -21.07 21.53 -5.73
N ASN A 35 -20.76 21.45 -4.43
CA ASN A 35 -19.44 21.04 -3.94
C ASN A 35 -19.26 19.50 -3.82
N SER A 36 -20.19 18.70 -4.38
CA SER A 36 -20.20 17.24 -4.25
C SER A 36 -18.99 16.58 -4.91
N LEU A 37 -18.61 17.02 -6.12
CA LEU A 37 -17.41 16.52 -6.82
C LEU A 37 -16.15 16.68 -5.98
N LYS A 38 -15.97 17.86 -5.37
CA LYS A 38 -14.80 18.15 -4.54
C LYS A 38 -14.73 17.23 -3.33
N LYS A 39 -15.86 16.98 -2.65
CA LYS A 39 -15.95 16.02 -1.53
C LYS A 39 -15.66 14.59 -1.98
N PHE A 40 -16.17 14.18 -3.14
CA PHE A 40 -15.90 12.88 -3.73
C PHE A 40 -14.41 12.67 -4.02
N ILE A 41 -13.76 13.63 -4.70
CA ILE A 41 -12.32 13.60 -4.97
C ILE A 41 -11.52 13.54 -3.67
N ILE A 42 -11.86 14.34 -2.66
CA ILE A 42 -11.20 14.29 -1.34
C ILE A 42 -11.33 12.90 -0.71
N GLY A 43 -12.52 12.30 -0.74
CA GLY A 43 -12.74 10.95 -0.24
C GLY A 43 -11.90 9.90 -0.98
N LEU A 44 -11.81 10.04 -2.31
CA LEU A 44 -11.04 9.13 -3.17
C LEU A 44 -9.54 9.23 -2.88
N VAL A 45 -9.03 10.45 -2.66
CA VAL A 45 -7.63 10.68 -2.27
C VAL A 45 -7.35 10.10 -0.89
N ILE A 46 -8.23 10.31 0.10
CA ILE A 46 -8.06 9.72 1.45
C ILE A 46 -8.02 8.19 1.35
N ALA A 47 -8.94 7.56 0.61
CA ALA A 47 -8.96 6.11 0.41
C ALA A 47 -7.69 5.61 -0.30
N SER A 48 -7.21 6.34 -1.31
CA SER A 48 -5.95 6.04 -2.00
C SER A 48 -4.76 6.08 -1.04
N VAL A 49 -4.65 7.12 -0.22
CA VAL A 49 -3.55 7.26 0.76
C VAL A 49 -3.61 6.13 1.77
N LEU A 50 -4.77 5.83 2.35
CA LEU A 50 -4.93 4.73 3.29
C LEU A 50 -4.54 3.38 2.68
N SER A 51 -4.95 3.12 1.44
CA SER A 51 -4.61 1.88 0.72
C SER A 51 -3.11 1.76 0.44
N LEU A 52 -2.46 2.84 0.03
CA LEU A 52 -1.01 2.90 -0.17
C LEU A 52 -0.27 2.74 1.15
N SER A 53 -0.64 3.50 2.19
CA SER A 53 -0.03 3.41 3.52
C SER A 53 -0.10 2.00 4.08
N TYR A 54 -1.28 1.35 4.00
CA TYR A 54 -1.41 -0.05 4.43
C TYR A 54 -0.60 -1.00 3.54
N GLY A 55 -0.59 -0.79 2.22
CA GLY A 55 0.20 -1.59 1.29
C GLY A 55 1.70 -1.51 1.56
N PHE A 56 2.21 -0.31 1.83
CA PHE A 56 3.61 -0.10 2.21
C PHE A 56 3.91 -0.64 3.60
N TYR A 57 3.02 -0.48 4.58
CA TYR A 57 3.17 -1.08 5.90
C TYR A 57 3.26 -2.60 5.80
N HIS A 58 2.33 -3.23 5.09
CA HIS A 58 2.33 -4.67 4.89
C HIS A 58 3.58 -5.14 4.13
N ALA A 59 4.02 -4.39 3.11
CA ALA A 59 5.27 -4.70 2.42
C ALA A 59 6.47 -4.56 3.36
N ALA A 60 6.60 -3.47 4.12
CA ALA A 60 7.74 -3.25 5.00
C ALA A 60 7.78 -4.23 6.18
N THR A 61 6.64 -4.53 6.80
CA THR A 61 6.56 -5.38 8.00
C THR A 61 6.64 -6.87 7.68
N TYR A 62 6.07 -7.31 6.56
CA TYR A 62 6.08 -8.73 6.18
C TYR A 62 7.10 -9.06 5.08
N SER A 63 7.92 -8.09 4.63
CA SER A 63 9.08 -8.36 3.77
C SER A 63 10.29 -8.86 4.55
N PHE A 64 10.10 -9.58 5.65
CA PHE A 64 11.12 -10.54 6.09
C PHE A 64 11.05 -11.76 5.16
N LYS A 65 11.47 -11.54 3.91
CA LYS A 65 11.72 -12.57 2.88
C LYS A 65 13.22 -12.84 2.84
N GLU A 66 13.79 -13.30 3.95
CA GLU A 66 15.11 -13.88 3.91
C GLU A 66 14.96 -15.41 3.85
N ALA A 67 15.00 -15.95 2.64
CA ALA A 67 15.33 -17.35 2.44
C ALA A 67 16.81 -17.51 2.82
N GLY A 68 17.05 -18.03 4.01
CA GLY A 68 18.36 -18.01 4.62
C GLY A 68 18.51 -19.09 5.68
N ASN A 69 19.76 -19.38 5.99
CA ASN A 69 20.12 -20.27 7.09
C ASN A 69 20.35 -19.40 8.32
N VAL A 70 19.43 -19.47 9.29
CA VAL A 70 19.59 -18.81 10.58
C VAL A 70 20.28 -19.77 11.53
N THR A 71 21.49 -19.43 11.94
CA THR A 71 22.26 -20.24 12.90
C THR A 71 21.91 -19.81 14.32
N LEU A 72 21.26 -20.70 15.06
CA LEU A 72 20.91 -20.48 16.45
C LEU A 72 21.99 -21.14 17.33
N THR A 73 22.72 -20.32 18.07
CA THR A 73 23.81 -20.79 18.95
C THR A 73 23.42 -20.58 20.41
N ILE A 74 23.39 -21.67 21.18
CA ILE A 74 23.22 -21.61 22.64
C ILE A 74 24.61 -21.58 23.26
N THR A 75 24.88 -20.52 24.02
CA THR A 75 26.18 -20.32 24.68
C THR A 75 25.95 -20.19 26.18
N GLU A 76 26.73 -20.92 26.97
CA GLU A 76 26.71 -20.83 28.43
C GLU A 76 28.14 -20.62 28.93
N ASN A 77 28.35 -19.62 29.78
CA ASN A 77 29.66 -19.26 30.32
C ASN A 77 30.77 -19.21 29.24
N LYS A 78 30.51 -18.48 28.15
CA LYS A 78 31.40 -18.33 26.97
C LYS A 78 31.70 -19.63 26.21
N THR A 79 31.07 -20.76 26.57
CA THR A 79 31.25 -22.05 25.91
C THR A 79 30.03 -22.36 25.04
N LYS A 80 30.23 -22.67 23.76
CA LYS A 80 29.15 -23.08 22.85
C LYS A 80 28.60 -24.45 23.31
N ARG A 81 27.30 -24.53 23.59
CA ARG A 81 26.60 -25.74 24.05
C ARG A 81 25.92 -26.49 22.91
N ALA A 82 25.28 -25.76 22.01
CA ALA A 82 24.58 -26.32 20.86
C ALA A 82 24.50 -25.29 19.73
N GLU A 83 24.56 -25.79 18.50
CA GLU A 83 24.40 -25.00 17.28
C GLU A 83 23.39 -25.72 16.39
N THR A 84 22.33 -25.02 15.97
CA THR A 84 21.34 -25.56 15.04
C THR A 84 21.10 -24.60 13.89
N LEU A 85 20.95 -25.15 12.70
CA LEU A 85 20.77 -24.39 11.48
C LEU A 85 19.29 -24.47 11.07
N ILE A 86 18.59 -23.35 11.22
CA ILE A 86 17.19 -23.22 10.85
C ILE A 86 17.13 -22.75 9.41
N LYS A 87 16.64 -23.62 8.53
CA LYS A 87 16.40 -23.28 7.13
C LYS A 87 15.06 -22.58 7.02
N ILE A 88 15.07 -21.27 6.75
CA ILE A 88 13.86 -20.54 6.42
C ILE A 88 13.64 -20.73 4.92
N LYS A 89 12.57 -21.46 4.58
CA LYS A 89 12.13 -21.67 3.20
C LYS A 89 10.93 -20.76 2.94
N GLU A 90 10.98 -20.02 1.83
CA GLU A 90 9.80 -19.31 1.30
C GLU A 90 8.65 -20.25 0.98
#